data_AF-A0A9E4KA32-F1
#
_entry.id   AF-A0A9E4KA32-F1
#
_cell.length_a   1.000
_cell.length_b   1.000
_cell.length_c   1.000
_cell.angle_alpha   90.00
_cell.angle_beta   90.00
_cell.angle_gamma   90.00
#
_symmetry.space_group_name_H-M   'P 1'
#
loop_
_entity.id
_entity.type
_entity.pdbx_description
1 polymer ?
#
loop_
_entity_poly.entity_id
_entity_poly.type
_entity_poly.pdbx_seq_one_letter_code
_entity_poly.pdbx_strand_id
1 'polypeptide(L)'
;MGFAKIVDKNFGNVLSEAFYTYVKSSSENSLYACLSWLPDSEHADYLTKDWNDIIDSDLFVGGLNDSEFDIRDEEYYFQTAISLHKLYQGGVSRIIPRQDWTYGEVYKAWPQANSFVLVKEYILGYPRYNVYNCLFSTKQPSLYSPVGAATAPVKTADGYIWRYMYSIDNAAAFKFLTSSWMPILEPISASEASDLVSGSASYDLYVSQSSATPFEVYSIETDMNDSDLYISLTDTAEKRRSVGFSDVQATDSEHNWPVKFNFKLTGKDVVSTSPVSKEDAGTSKFEVEIDYDSDRENRFAVSLTQAGSGYYGPITLEAFDSEVAVTIDEFYASVAPAGGHGADIAKELSADAVMLNIKVVPDPDEAHTKLMKGTQFNLSMLVENPIDTLTGLPGHRDFYVACHKAQMDSDAPSWMLENKFLDGGTEVKVVAVDGRDTYFIFPNYGDAYSSVSDGQTFNNTSGVNHPDDRAIAKVYDREVIFSGSKVLMAEFKEEDVFRSEDQVENLNFIIRF
;
A
#
# COMPACT_ATOMS: atom_id res chain seq x y z
N MET A 1 -37.61 2.95 -0.44
CA MET A 1 -36.22 3.15 -0.91
C MET A 1 -35.38 2.06 -0.30
N GLY A 2 -34.73 1.23 -1.11
CA GLY A 2 -33.73 0.29 -0.60
C GLY A 2 -32.42 1.06 -0.34
N PHE A 3 -31.74 0.75 0.74
CA PHE A 3 -30.37 1.24 0.97
C PHE A 3 -29.42 0.25 0.30
N ALA A 4 -28.58 0.73 -0.60
CA ALA A 4 -27.46 -0.05 -1.11
C ALA A 4 -26.33 -0.02 -0.07
N LYS A 5 -25.72 -1.17 0.22
CA LYS A 5 -24.53 -1.26 1.07
C LYS A 5 -23.31 -1.48 0.18
N ILE A 6 -22.32 -0.61 0.31
CA ILE A 6 -21.02 -0.78 -0.35
C ILE A 6 -20.22 -1.81 0.46
N VAL A 7 -19.54 -2.71 -0.24
CA VAL A 7 -18.56 -3.61 0.37
C VAL A 7 -17.21 -2.96 0.18
N ASP A 8 -16.81 -2.12 1.13
CA ASP A 8 -15.65 -1.22 1.02
C ASP A 8 -14.39 -1.96 0.57
N LYS A 9 -14.11 -3.13 1.14
CA LYS A 9 -12.95 -3.96 0.78
C LYS A 9 -12.90 -4.33 -0.70
N ASN A 10 -14.03 -4.67 -1.30
CA ASN A 10 -14.10 -5.03 -2.72
C ASN A 10 -14.00 -3.79 -3.59
N PHE A 11 -14.56 -2.66 -3.13
CA PHE A 11 -14.52 -1.42 -3.87
C PHE A 11 -13.12 -0.81 -3.88
N GLY A 12 -12.43 -0.79 -2.74
CA GLY A 12 -11.04 -0.33 -2.63
C GLY A 12 -10.08 -1.12 -3.53
N ASN A 13 -10.29 -2.43 -3.68
CA ASN A 13 -9.51 -3.24 -4.62
C ASN A 13 -9.68 -2.80 -6.07
N VAL A 14 -10.92 -2.59 -6.51
CA VAL A 14 -11.24 -2.13 -7.87
C VAL A 14 -10.71 -0.71 -8.11
N LEU A 15 -10.87 0.19 -7.14
CA LEU A 15 -10.38 1.57 -7.24
C LEU A 15 -8.85 1.63 -7.31
N SER A 16 -8.15 0.86 -6.47
CA SER A 16 -6.69 0.79 -6.50
C SER A 16 -6.16 0.24 -7.83
N GLU A 17 -6.84 -0.75 -8.43
CA GLU A 17 -6.51 -1.28 -9.75
C GLU A 17 -6.72 -0.25 -10.86
N ALA A 18 -7.84 0.46 -10.81
CA ALA A 18 -8.18 1.49 -11.79
C ALA A 18 -7.16 2.64 -11.75
N PHE A 19 -6.80 3.11 -10.55
CA PHE A 19 -5.79 4.15 -10.38
C PHE A 19 -4.40 3.68 -10.79
N TYR A 20 -3.99 2.47 -10.38
CA TYR A 20 -2.72 1.87 -10.81
C TYR A 20 -2.63 1.78 -12.34
N THR A 21 -3.69 1.31 -12.99
CA THR A 21 -3.75 1.19 -14.46
C THR A 21 -3.69 2.56 -15.11
N TYR A 22 -4.47 3.53 -14.60
CA TYR A 22 -4.45 4.92 -15.06
C TYR A 22 -3.02 5.49 -15.08
N VAL A 23 -2.29 5.37 -13.97
CA VAL A 23 -0.92 5.88 -13.87
C VAL A 23 0.04 5.12 -14.78
N LYS A 24 -0.10 3.79 -14.91
CA LYS A 24 0.82 2.95 -15.69
C LYS A 24 0.62 3.09 -17.20
N SER A 25 -0.62 3.27 -17.66
CA SER A 25 -0.97 3.34 -19.09
C SER A 25 -1.13 4.76 -19.63
N SER A 26 -1.18 5.78 -18.77
CA SER A 26 -1.38 7.16 -19.23
C SER A 26 -0.20 7.64 -20.07
N SER A 27 -0.48 7.98 -21.32
CA SER A 27 0.41 8.74 -22.20
C SER A 27 0.06 10.23 -22.25
N GLU A 28 -1.16 10.59 -21.85
CA GLU A 28 -1.70 11.96 -21.96
C GLU A 28 -1.56 12.74 -20.66
N ASN A 29 -1.79 12.09 -19.52
CA ASN A 29 -1.66 12.69 -18.20
C ASN A 29 -0.33 12.33 -17.54
N SER A 30 0.18 13.26 -16.75
CA SER A 30 1.48 13.21 -16.11
C SER A 30 1.36 13.63 -14.65
N LEU A 31 1.99 12.86 -13.77
CA LEU A 31 2.03 13.14 -12.34
C LEU A 31 3.43 13.59 -11.94
N TYR A 32 3.50 14.53 -11.01
CA TYR A 32 4.75 15.10 -10.50
C TYR A 32 4.71 15.18 -8.98
N ALA A 33 5.85 14.93 -8.35
CA ALA A 33 6.08 15.38 -6.99
C ALA A 33 6.51 16.84 -7.05
N CYS A 34 5.76 17.72 -6.40
CA CYS A 34 6.14 19.10 -6.21
C CYS A 34 6.62 19.31 -4.78
N LEU A 35 7.82 19.89 -4.65
CA LEU A 35 8.33 20.35 -3.36
C LEU A 35 8.11 21.85 -3.26
N SER A 36 7.66 22.30 -2.09
CA SER A 36 7.30 23.68 -1.82
C SER A 36 7.66 24.07 -0.39
N TRP A 37 7.66 25.37 -0.11
CA TRP A 37 7.87 25.90 1.22
C TRP A 37 6.80 26.93 1.57
N LEU A 38 6.19 26.79 2.73
CA LEU A 38 5.25 27.73 3.30
C LEU A 38 5.86 28.44 4.52
N PRO A 39 5.73 29.78 4.65
CA PRO A 39 6.10 30.50 5.86
C PRO A 39 5.17 30.12 7.01
N ASP A 40 5.72 29.48 8.04
CA ASP A 40 4.99 29.16 9.26
C ASP A 40 4.74 30.43 10.10
N SER A 41 3.48 30.64 10.52
CA SER A 41 3.20 31.30 11.80
C SER A 41 1.84 30.97 12.44
N GLU A 42 0.91 30.26 11.77
CA GLU A 42 -0.44 30.06 12.35
C GLU A 42 -0.77 28.63 12.76
N HIS A 43 0.02 27.60 12.43
CA HIS A 43 -0.32 26.20 12.78
C HIS A 43 -0.39 25.95 14.30
N ALA A 44 0.55 26.52 15.09
CA ALA A 44 0.58 26.35 16.55
C ALA A 44 -0.57 27.07 17.28
N ASP A 45 -1.13 28.11 16.67
CA ASP A 45 -2.23 28.89 17.24
C ASP A 45 -3.57 28.12 17.18
N TYR A 46 -3.76 27.20 16.23
CA TYR A 46 -5.00 26.41 16.11
C TYR A 46 -5.03 25.14 16.96
N LEU A 47 -3.88 24.54 17.28
CA LEU A 47 -3.82 23.40 18.20
C LEU A 47 -4.19 23.78 19.65
N THR A 48 -4.18 25.09 19.97
CA THR A 48 -4.40 25.62 21.32
C THR A 48 -5.62 26.53 21.46
N LYS A 49 -6.24 26.99 20.36
CA LYS A 49 -7.46 27.82 20.38
C LYS A 49 -8.72 26.95 20.43
N ASP A 50 -9.69 27.41 21.22
CA ASP A 50 -11.02 26.80 21.32
C ASP A 50 -11.76 27.00 19.98
N TRP A 51 -12.55 25.99 19.55
CA TRP A 51 -13.21 25.96 18.22
C TRP A 51 -14.07 27.21 17.91
N ASN A 52 -14.50 27.94 18.94
CA ASN A 52 -15.33 29.14 18.81
C ASN A 52 -14.55 30.46 18.64
N ASP A 53 -13.22 30.44 18.80
CA ASP A 53 -12.35 31.62 18.63
C ASP A 53 -11.66 31.65 17.26
N ILE A 54 -11.90 30.65 16.40
CA ILE A 54 -11.48 30.64 15.00
C ILE A 54 -12.43 31.55 14.23
N ILE A 55 -11.94 32.73 13.84
CA ILE A 55 -12.67 33.62 12.95
C ILE A 55 -12.47 33.09 11.53
N ASP A 56 -13.54 33.03 10.74
CA ASP A 56 -13.62 32.59 9.32
C ASP A 56 -12.67 33.35 8.35
N SER A 57 -11.79 34.21 8.89
CA SER A 57 -10.76 34.98 8.19
C SER A 57 -9.34 34.49 8.45
N ASP A 58 -9.13 33.64 9.45
CA ASP A 58 -7.81 33.14 9.80
C ASP A 58 -7.60 31.89 8.93
N LEU A 59 -7.08 32.17 7.73
CA LEU A 59 -7.00 31.30 6.58
C LEU A 59 -5.99 30.20 6.84
N PHE A 60 -6.49 29.04 7.24
CA PHE A 60 -5.69 27.83 7.18
C PHE A 60 -5.41 27.44 5.73
N VAL A 61 -4.31 27.94 5.18
CA VAL A 61 -3.81 27.44 3.89
C VAL A 61 -2.99 26.18 4.14
N GLY A 62 -3.67 25.10 4.53
CA GLY A 62 -3.09 23.76 4.44
C GLY A 62 -3.52 22.73 5.46
N GLY A 63 -4.82 22.56 5.57
CA GLY A 63 -5.41 21.58 6.44
C GLY A 63 -5.47 20.16 6.02
N LEU A 64 -5.10 19.31 6.97
CA LEU A 64 -5.51 17.91 7.07
C LEU A 64 -7.05 17.75 7.23
N ASN A 65 -7.83 18.85 7.29
CA ASN A 65 -9.29 18.82 7.23
C ASN A 65 -9.78 19.12 5.80
N ASP A 66 -10.27 18.06 5.14
CA ASP A 66 -10.75 17.98 3.74
C ASP A 66 -11.87 18.99 3.35
N SER A 67 -12.54 19.64 4.31
CA SER A 67 -13.73 20.46 3.99
C SER A 67 -13.45 21.83 3.38
N GLU A 68 -12.19 22.29 3.35
CA GLU A 68 -11.84 23.69 3.04
C GLU A 68 -10.80 23.87 1.92
N PHE A 69 -10.19 22.81 1.38
CA PHE A 69 -9.22 22.95 0.28
C PHE A 69 -9.91 23.48 -0.98
N ASP A 70 -9.56 24.70 -1.40
CA ASP A 70 -10.13 25.35 -2.56
C ASP A 70 -9.08 25.84 -3.58
N ILE A 71 -9.55 26.52 -4.63
CA ILE A 71 -8.70 27.03 -5.72
C ILE A 71 -7.63 28.03 -5.24
N ARG A 72 -7.86 28.71 -4.13
CA ARG A 72 -6.94 29.69 -3.55
C ARG A 72 -5.77 29.00 -2.85
N ASP A 73 -6.05 27.92 -2.13
CA ASP A 73 -5.00 27.11 -1.50
C ASP A 73 -4.10 26.49 -2.57
N GLU A 74 -4.73 25.93 -3.60
CA GLU A 74 -4.05 25.40 -4.78
C GLU A 74 -3.15 26.45 -5.46
N GLU A 75 -3.68 27.66 -5.68
CA GLU A 75 -2.91 28.76 -6.28
C GLU A 75 -1.72 29.18 -5.42
N TYR A 76 -1.90 29.26 -4.10
CA TYR A 76 -0.82 29.60 -3.16
C TYR A 76 0.26 28.51 -3.06
N TYR A 77 -0.15 27.25 -3.09
CA TYR A 77 0.76 26.11 -3.14
C TYR A 77 1.62 26.12 -4.40
N PHE A 78 1.03 26.43 -5.55
CA PHE A 78 1.75 26.55 -6.81
C PHE A 78 2.62 27.81 -6.91
N GLN A 79 2.22 28.89 -6.24
CA GLN A 79 3.02 30.10 -6.08
C GLN A 79 4.34 29.80 -5.33
N THR A 80 4.27 28.93 -4.32
CA THR A 80 5.41 28.57 -3.46
C THR A 80 6.23 27.37 -3.97
N ALA A 81 5.82 26.75 -5.08
CA ALA A 81 6.49 25.59 -5.66
C ALA A 81 7.95 25.84 -6.05
N ILE A 82 8.84 24.97 -5.56
CA ILE A 82 10.30 25.05 -5.70
C ILE A 82 10.80 24.14 -6.83
N SER A 83 10.44 22.86 -6.81
CA SER A 83 10.88 21.87 -7.82
C SER A 83 9.79 20.86 -8.14
N LEU A 84 9.79 20.33 -9.37
CA LEU A 84 8.86 19.31 -9.86
C LEU A 84 9.60 18.08 -10.42
N HIS A 85 9.24 16.90 -9.94
CA HIS A 85 9.87 15.65 -10.36
C HIS A 85 8.82 14.70 -10.92
N LYS A 86 9.01 14.25 -12.15
CA LYS A 86 8.03 13.43 -12.86
C LYS A 86 7.97 12.03 -12.28
N LEU A 87 6.75 11.54 -12.14
CA LEU A 87 6.49 10.12 -11.96
C LEU A 87 6.67 9.39 -13.29
N TYR A 88 7.63 8.47 -13.32
CA TYR A 88 7.80 7.54 -14.43
C TYR A 88 6.97 6.27 -14.23
N GLN A 89 6.64 5.57 -15.32
CA GLN A 89 5.81 4.36 -15.30
C GLN A 89 6.35 3.25 -14.37
N GLY A 90 7.67 3.17 -14.16
CA GLY A 90 8.29 2.23 -13.22
C GLY A 90 8.27 2.68 -11.76
N GLY A 91 7.61 3.79 -11.45
CA GLY A 91 7.45 4.39 -10.12
C GLY A 91 6.09 4.15 -9.50
N VAL A 92 5.25 3.26 -10.05
CA VAL A 92 3.93 2.93 -9.48
C VAL A 92 3.83 1.43 -9.17
N SER A 93 3.24 1.08 -8.02
CA SER A 93 2.93 -0.30 -7.65
C SER A 93 1.72 -0.34 -6.72
N ARG A 94 0.83 -1.32 -6.89
CA ARG A 94 -0.13 -1.66 -5.84
C ARG A 94 0.63 -2.21 -4.63
N ILE A 95 0.15 -1.91 -3.43
CA ILE A 95 0.81 -2.32 -2.19
C ILE A 95 -0.19 -2.93 -1.21
N ILE A 96 0.34 -3.72 -0.29
CA ILE A 96 -0.39 -4.23 0.88
C ILE A 96 0.45 -4.02 2.15
N PRO A 97 -0.19 -4.03 3.34
CA PRO A 97 0.55 -4.00 4.59
C PRO A 97 1.59 -5.12 4.64
N ARG A 98 2.82 -4.76 5.02
CA ARG A 98 3.92 -5.72 5.13
C ARG A 98 3.69 -6.63 6.33
N GLN A 99 3.82 -7.93 6.12
CA GLN A 99 3.76 -8.95 7.17
C GLN A 99 4.96 -9.87 7.02
N ASP A 100 6.00 -9.68 7.84
CA ASP A 100 7.17 -10.57 7.81
C ASP A 100 6.86 -11.88 8.56
N TRP A 101 7.36 -13.00 8.04
CA TRP A 101 7.34 -14.24 8.82
C TRP A 101 8.23 -14.10 10.06
N THR A 102 7.71 -14.51 11.21
CA THR A 102 8.36 -14.42 12.51
C THR A 102 8.25 -15.75 13.24
N TYR A 103 9.37 -16.24 13.76
CA TYR A 103 9.41 -17.50 14.50
C TYR A 103 8.54 -17.41 15.77
N GLY A 104 7.67 -18.41 15.96
CA GLY A 104 6.79 -18.50 17.11
C GLY A 104 5.46 -17.77 16.96
N GLU A 105 5.24 -17.04 15.86
CA GLU A 105 3.94 -16.42 15.57
C GLU A 105 2.92 -17.44 15.07
N VAL A 106 1.64 -17.19 15.37
CA VAL A 106 0.52 -18.00 14.91
C VAL A 106 -0.12 -17.35 13.70
N TYR A 107 -0.09 -18.03 12.56
CA TYR A 107 -0.70 -17.56 11.32
C TYR A 107 -2.07 -18.17 11.12
N LYS A 108 -2.94 -17.45 10.40
CA LYS A 108 -4.27 -17.91 10.04
C LYS A 108 -4.26 -18.45 8.61
N ALA A 109 -5.21 -19.31 8.25
CA ALA A 109 -5.36 -19.73 6.86
C ALA A 109 -6.12 -18.66 6.09
N TRP A 110 -5.89 -18.54 4.79
CA TRP A 110 -6.71 -17.71 3.92
C TRP A 110 -8.18 -18.17 4.01
N PRO A 111 -9.17 -17.25 3.97
CA PRO A 111 -9.09 -15.82 3.65
C PRO A 111 -8.94 -14.88 4.86
N GLN A 112 -8.66 -15.41 6.06
CA GLN A 112 -8.51 -14.56 7.23
C GLN A 112 -7.35 -13.57 7.11
N ALA A 113 -7.44 -12.47 7.85
CA ALA A 113 -6.31 -11.57 8.07
C ALA A 113 -5.15 -12.33 8.75
N ASN A 114 -3.90 -11.93 8.45
CA ASN A 114 -2.68 -12.62 8.87
C ASN A 114 -2.51 -14.02 8.26
N SER A 115 -2.94 -14.18 7.00
CA SER A 115 -2.77 -15.42 6.22
C SER A 115 -1.58 -15.39 5.28
N PHE A 116 -0.96 -14.24 5.01
CA PHE A 116 0.20 -14.17 4.13
C PHE A 116 1.43 -13.71 4.89
N VAL A 117 2.60 -14.06 4.37
CA VAL A 117 3.88 -13.66 4.95
C VAL A 117 4.91 -13.34 3.87
N LEU A 118 5.78 -12.40 4.18
CA LEU A 118 7.01 -12.09 3.48
C LEU A 118 8.16 -12.83 4.17
N VAL A 119 8.88 -13.66 3.42
CA VAL A 119 10.07 -14.36 3.87
C VAL A 119 11.28 -13.83 3.11
N LYS A 120 12.31 -13.43 3.85
CA LYS A 120 13.60 -13.05 3.28
C LYS A 120 14.52 -14.27 3.27
N GLU A 121 14.67 -14.88 2.10
CA GLU A 121 15.56 -16.01 1.85
C GLU A 121 16.90 -15.54 1.27
N TYR A 122 17.94 -16.38 1.36
CA TYR A 122 19.22 -16.13 0.69
C TYR A 122 19.52 -17.27 -0.29
N ILE A 123 19.52 -16.95 -1.59
CA ILE A 123 19.85 -17.91 -2.65
C ILE A 123 21.20 -17.50 -3.23
N LEU A 124 22.21 -18.37 -3.10
CA LEU A 124 23.57 -18.12 -3.57
C LEU A 124 24.17 -16.79 -3.04
N GLY A 125 23.79 -16.40 -1.82
CA GLY A 125 24.27 -15.16 -1.17
C GLY A 125 23.46 -13.90 -1.49
N TYR A 126 22.47 -13.97 -2.37
CA TYR A 126 21.60 -12.84 -2.70
C TYR A 126 20.26 -12.95 -1.95
N PRO A 127 19.76 -11.84 -1.35
CA PRO A 127 18.45 -11.86 -0.72
C PRO A 127 17.37 -12.04 -1.78
N ARG A 128 16.37 -12.86 -1.46
CA ARG A 128 15.15 -13.04 -2.24
C ARG A 128 13.96 -12.88 -1.31
N TYR A 129 13.05 -11.99 -1.69
CA TYR A 129 11.86 -11.66 -0.92
C TYR A 129 10.69 -12.47 -1.49
N ASN A 130 10.31 -13.55 -0.81
CA ASN A 130 9.23 -14.44 -1.26
C ASN A 130 7.98 -14.19 -0.44
N VAL A 131 6.84 -14.10 -1.12
CA VAL A 131 5.54 -13.96 -0.48
C VAL A 131 4.80 -15.28 -0.56
N TYR A 132 4.29 -15.73 0.58
CA TYR A 132 3.54 -16.97 0.71
C TYR A 132 2.16 -16.69 1.30
N ASN A 133 1.16 -17.46 0.88
CA ASN A 133 -0.15 -17.51 1.50
C ASN A 133 -0.30 -18.83 2.27
N CYS A 134 -0.84 -18.75 3.48
CA CYS A 134 -1.12 -19.87 4.37
C CYS A 134 -2.44 -20.50 3.93
N LEU A 135 -2.37 -21.71 3.38
CA LEU A 135 -3.56 -22.46 2.99
C LEU A 135 -4.12 -23.28 4.16
N PHE A 136 -3.26 -23.70 5.09
CA PHE A 136 -3.67 -24.43 6.28
C PHE A 136 -2.83 -24.03 7.49
N SER A 137 -3.51 -23.75 8.60
CA SER A 137 -2.91 -23.42 9.88
C SER A 137 -3.30 -24.46 10.92
N THR A 138 -2.30 -24.95 11.65
CA THR A 138 -2.48 -25.83 12.82
C THR A 138 -3.01 -25.08 14.05
N LYS A 139 -3.13 -23.74 13.98
CA LYS A 139 -3.45 -22.85 15.10
C LYS A 139 -2.43 -22.90 16.24
N GLN A 140 -1.21 -23.36 15.95
CA GLN A 140 -0.07 -23.43 16.85
C GLN A 140 1.06 -22.53 16.36
N PRO A 141 2.02 -22.12 17.20
CA PRO A 141 3.18 -21.33 16.78
C PRO A 141 3.92 -21.93 15.57
N SER A 142 4.16 -21.13 14.52
CA SER A 142 4.98 -21.55 13.38
C SER A 142 6.46 -21.50 13.74
N LEU A 143 7.15 -22.63 13.56
CA LEU A 143 8.57 -22.79 13.92
C LEU A 143 9.46 -22.88 12.68
N TYR A 144 8.88 -23.09 11.51
CA TYR A 144 9.60 -23.25 10.25
C TYR A 144 8.99 -22.36 9.18
N SER A 145 9.78 -21.43 8.63
CA SER A 145 9.35 -20.62 7.50
C SER A 145 9.21 -21.48 6.22
N PRO A 146 8.25 -21.18 5.34
CA PRO A 146 8.25 -21.77 4.00
C PRO A 146 9.50 -21.33 3.21
N VAL A 147 9.88 -22.13 2.21
CA VAL A 147 11.09 -21.88 1.39
C VAL A 147 10.86 -22.26 -0.07
N GLY A 148 11.53 -21.54 -0.97
CA GLY A 148 11.54 -21.80 -2.40
C GLY A 148 10.29 -21.37 -3.17
N ALA A 149 10.39 -21.42 -4.51
CA ALA A 149 9.35 -20.96 -5.43
C ALA A 149 8.54 -22.13 -6.02
N ALA A 150 8.24 -23.15 -5.22
CA ALA A 150 7.49 -24.31 -5.70
C ALA A 150 6.04 -23.92 -6.06
N THR A 151 5.56 -24.42 -7.20
CA THR A 151 4.17 -24.21 -7.65
C THR A 151 3.15 -25.02 -6.85
N ALA A 152 3.55 -26.16 -6.28
CA ALA A 152 2.71 -26.91 -5.38
C ALA A 152 2.79 -26.33 -3.96
N PRO A 153 1.71 -26.39 -3.16
CA PRO A 153 1.77 -26.06 -1.75
C PRO A 153 2.82 -26.91 -1.01
N VAL A 154 3.54 -26.28 -0.10
CA VAL A 154 4.60 -26.90 0.71
C VAL A 154 4.12 -27.04 2.14
N LYS A 155 4.19 -28.27 2.67
CA LYS A 155 3.95 -28.54 4.09
C LYS A 155 5.25 -28.41 4.88
N THR A 156 5.27 -27.52 5.88
CA THR A 156 6.40 -27.34 6.80
C THR A 156 6.34 -28.34 7.96
N ALA A 157 7.44 -28.51 8.70
CA ALA A 157 7.55 -29.52 9.75
C ALA A 157 6.64 -29.26 10.97
N ASP A 158 6.20 -28.01 11.16
CA ASP A 158 5.18 -27.60 12.14
C ASP A 158 3.74 -27.84 11.66
N GLY A 159 3.56 -28.41 10.47
CA GLY A 159 2.26 -28.82 9.93
C GLY A 159 1.51 -27.75 9.13
N TYR A 160 2.02 -26.52 9.06
CA TYR A 160 1.45 -25.49 8.19
C TYR A 160 1.59 -25.88 6.72
N ILE A 161 0.65 -25.44 5.90
CA ILE A 161 0.71 -25.57 4.44
C ILE A 161 0.73 -24.18 3.83
N TRP A 162 1.80 -23.90 3.10
CA TRP A 162 2.07 -22.62 2.48
C TRP A 162 2.08 -22.74 0.97
N ARG A 163 1.53 -21.75 0.28
CA ARG A 163 1.59 -21.62 -1.17
C ARG A 163 2.47 -20.42 -1.52
N TYR A 164 3.49 -20.64 -2.32
CA TYR A 164 4.28 -19.57 -2.91
C TYR A 164 3.41 -18.72 -3.84
N MET A 165 3.39 -17.41 -3.65
CA MET A 165 2.60 -16.49 -4.46
C MET A 165 3.51 -15.88 -5.54
N TYR A 166 4.54 -15.15 -5.11
CA TYR A 166 5.49 -14.46 -5.98
C TYR A 166 6.77 -14.08 -5.22
N SER A 167 7.76 -13.58 -5.96
CA SER A 167 8.94 -12.93 -5.40
C SER A 167 8.92 -11.44 -5.71
N ILE A 168 9.29 -10.62 -4.74
CA ILE A 168 9.57 -9.21 -4.94
C ILE A 168 11.01 -9.11 -5.48
N ASP A 169 11.16 -8.54 -6.67
CA ASP A 169 12.48 -8.28 -7.24
C ASP A 169 13.22 -7.17 -6.45
N ASN A 170 14.56 -7.13 -6.56
CA ASN A 170 15.36 -6.17 -5.80
C ASN A 170 15.10 -4.70 -6.18
N ALA A 171 14.71 -4.43 -7.42
CA ALA A 171 14.44 -3.07 -7.88
C ALA A 171 13.09 -2.56 -7.35
N ALA A 172 12.07 -3.40 -7.33
CA ALA A 172 10.78 -3.17 -6.71
C ALA A 172 10.92 -3.07 -5.19
N ALA A 173 11.72 -3.94 -4.56
CA ALA A 173 12.01 -3.86 -3.14
C ALA A 173 12.65 -2.52 -2.77
N PHE A 174 13.64 -2.06 -3.54
CA PHE A 174 14.29 -0.77 -3.30
C PHE A 174 13.33 0.44 -3.38
N LYS A 175 12.31 0.36 -4.23
CA LYS A 175 11.35 1.46 -4.44
C LYS A 175 10.14 1.42 -3.50
N PHE A 176 9.62 0.23 -3.23
CA PHE A 176 8.27 0.06 -2.67
C PHE A 176 8.23 -0.74 -1.37
N LEU A 177 9.29 -1.47 -1.01
CA LEU A 177 9.33 -2.20 0.26
C LEU A 177 9.75 -1.26 1.38
N THR A 178 8.86 -1.05 2.35
CA THR A 178 9.10 -0.22 3.53
C THR A 178 8.97 -1.05 4.81
N SER A 179 9.04 -0.42 5.98
CA SER A 179 8.72 -1.09 7.25
C SER A 179 7.25 -1.51 7.34
N SER A 180 6.35 -0.79 6.65
CA SER A 180 4.90 -0.92 6.81
C SER A 180 4.19 -1.48 5.58
N TRP A 181 4.82 -1.40 4.41
CA TRP A 181 4.20 -1.74 3.12
C TRP A 181 5.12 -2.61 2.27
N MET A 182 4.51 -3.48 1.46
CA MET A 182 5.20 -4.27 0.44
C MET A 182 4.45 -4.23 -0.89
N PRO A 183 5.19 -4.23 -2.03
CA PRO A 183 4.58 -4.21 -3.36
C PRO A 183 3.93 -5.55 -3.69
N ILE A 184 2.78 -5.49 -4.35
CA ILE A 184 2.11 -6.65 -4.95
C ILE A 184 2.30 -6.62 -6.46
N LEU A 185 2.39 -7.82 -7.06
CA LEU A 185 2.53 -7.96 -8.50
C LEU A 185 1.18 -8.25 -9.16
N GLU A 186 1.02 -7.70 -10.35
CA GLU A 186 -0.14 -7.92 -11.21
C GLU A 186 -0.06 -9.27 -11.92
N PRO A 187 -1.20 -9.90 -12.25
CA PRO A 187 -1.23 -11.06 -13.13
C PRO A 187 -0.54 -10.76 -14.46
N ILE A 188 0.24 -11.72 -14.95
CA ILE A 188 0.97 -11.59 -16.22
C ILE A 188 0.19 -12.30 -17.31
N SER A 189 -0.10 -11.62 -18.42
CA SER A 189 -0.75 -12.26 -19.57
C SER A 189 0.19 -13.23 -20.28
N ALA A 190 -0.38 -14.22 -20.99
CA ALA A 190 0.41 -15.16 -21.78
C ALA A 190 1.25 -14.46 -22.88
N SER A 191 0.79 -13.32 -23.39
CA SER A 191 1.56 -12.49 -24.32
C SER A 191 2.79 -11.86 -23.66
N GLU A 192 2.64 -11.26 -22.49
CA GLU A 192 3.76 -10.66 -21.74
C GLU A 192 4.76 -11.73 -21.30
N ALA A 193 4.28 -12.93 -20.97
CA ALA A 193 5.12 -14.04 -20.55
C ALA A 193 6.10 -14.53 -21.64
N SER A 194 5.79 -14.28 -22.91
CA SER A 194 6.62 -14.75 -24.03
C SER A 194 8.01 -14.11 -24.07
N ASP A 195 8.14 -12.90 -23.52
CA ASP A 195 9.40 -12.14 -23.47
C ASP A 195 10.15 -12.34 -22.13
N LEU A 196 9.60 -13.12 -21.20
CA LEU A 196 10.19 -13.29 -19.87
C LEU A 196 11.34 -14.30 -19.87
N VAL A 197 12.38 -13.97 -19.12
CA VAL A 197 13.52 -14.86 -18.89
C VAL A 197 13.18 -15.87 -17.79
N SER A 198 13.38 -17.16 -18.07
CA SER A 198 13.17 -18.23 -17.09
C SER A 198 14.01 -18.01 -15.82
N GLY A 199 13.37 -18.17 -14.65
CA GLY A 199 13.98 -17.93 -13.35
C GLY A 199 14.01 -16.46 -12.90
N SER A 200 13.46 -15.54 -13.69
CA SER A 200 13.14 -14.19 -13.20
C SER A 200 11.92 -14.21 -12.27
N ALA A 201 11.81 -13.22 -11.39
CA ALA A 201 10.67 -13.10 -10.48
C ALA A 201 9.32 -13.04 -11.24
N SER A 202 9.27 -12.32 -12.36
CA SER A 202 8.10 -12.25 -13.24
C SER A 202 7.77 -13.59 -13.90
N TYR A 203 8.79 -14.35 -14.33
CA TYR A 203 8.55 -15.69 -14.87
C TYR A 203 8.02 -16.65 -13.81
N ASP A 204 8.60 -16.62 -12.60
CA ASP A 204 8.17 -17.47 -11.50
C ASP A 204 6.74 -17.12 -11.05
N LEU A 205 6.36 -15.83 -11.09
CA LEU A 205 4.98 -15.39 -10.94
C LEU A 205 4.09 -16.01 -12.02
N TYR A 206 4.43 -15.86 -13.30
CA TYR A 206 3.65 -16.42 -14.42
C TYR A 206 3.45 -17.94 -14.31
N VAL A 207 4.49 -18.66 -13.89
CA VAL A 207 4.40 -20.12 -13.68
C VAL A 207 3.51 -20.43 -12.48
N SER A 208 3.65 -19.69 -11.37
CA SER A 208 2.83 -19.86 -10.17
C SER A 208 1.33 -19.63 -10.46
N GLN A 209 0.97 -18.52 -11.12
CA GLN A 209 -0.42 -18.24 -11.50
C GLN A 209 -0.99 -19.32 -12.44
N SER A 210 -0.18 -19.85 -13.38
CA SER A 210 -0.65 -20.80 -14.40
C SER A 210 -0.85 -22.20 -13.81
N SER A 211 -0.18 -22.49 -12.69
CA SER A 211 -0.35 -23.72 -11.91
C SER A 211 -1.48 -23.65 -10.87
N ALA A 212 -2.14 -22.49 -10.73
CA ALA A 212 -3.20 -22.32 -9.74
C ALA A 212 -4.40 -23.22 -10.07
N THR A 213 -4.85 -24.00 -9.09
CA THR A 213 -6.02 -24.85 -9.24
C THR A 213 -7.23 -24.15 -8.63
N PRO A 214 -8.33 -23.97 -9.38
CA PRO A 214 -9.53 -23.34 -8.85
C PRO A 214 -10.27 -24.26 -7.89
N PHE A 215 -11.02 -23.66 -6.96
CA PHE A 215 -11.98 -24.40 -6.11
C PHE A 215 -11.35 -25.47 -5.20
N GLU A 216 -10.07 -25.33 -4.88
CA GLU A 216 -9.41 -26.15 -3.87
C GLU A 216 -9.79 -25.76 -2.44
N VAL A 217 -9.64 -26.70 -1.51
CA VAL A 217 -10.02 -26.53 -0.11
C VAL A 217 -8.92 -27.13 0.76
N TYR A 218 -8.33 -26.30 1.61
CA TYR A 218 -7.24 -26.69 2.50
C TYR A 218 -7.58 -26.51 3.97
N SER A 219 -8.36 -25.49 4.30
CA SER A 219 -8.65 -25.12 5.68
C SER A 219 -10.14 -25.21 5.99
N ILE A 220 -10.39 -25.54 7.25
CA ILE A 220 -11.62 -25.21 7.94
C ILE A 220 -11.33 -24.16 8.98
N GLU A 221 -12.33 -23.34 9.22
CA GLU A 221 -12.36 -22.35 10.26
C GLU A 221 -13.57 -22.61 11.15
N THR A 222 -13.50 -22.09 12.36
CA THR A 222 -14.52 -22.23 13.40
C THR A 222 -14.79 -20.84 13.94
N ASP A 223 -16.06 -20.56 14.23
CA ASP A 223 -16.46 -19.34 14.93
C ASP A 223 -16.48 -19.55 16.46
N MET A 224 -15.88 -20.65 16.94
CA MET A 224 -15.88 -21.00 18.36
C MET A 224 -14.86 -20.13 19.10
N ASN A 225 -15.33 -18.97 19.59
CA ASN A 225 -14.52 -18.07 20.41
C ASN A 225 -14.13 -18.66 21.77
N ASP A 226 -14.82 -19.69 22.25
CA ASP A 226 -14.36 -20.51 23.38
C ASP A 226 -15.29 -21.71 23.57
N SER A 227 -14.69 -22.88 23.82
CA SER A 227 -15.23 -24.02 24.59
C SER A 227 -16.30 -25.01 24.07
N ASP A 228 -17.28 -24.67 23.22
CA ASP A 228 -18.46 -25.54 23.03
C ASP A 228 -18.70 -25.93 21.55
N LEU A 229 -18.49 -27.22 21.22
CA LEU A 229 -18.88 -27.83 19.94
C LEU A 229 -20.29 -28.41 20.04
N TYR A 230 -21.19 -28.02 19.14
CA TYR A 230 -22.51 -28.63 19.00
C TYR A 230 -22.55 -29.54 17.76
N ILE A 231 -22.77 -30.84 17.99
CA ILE A 231 -23.08 -31.76 16.87
C ILE A 231 -24.60 -31.84 16.70
N SER A 232 -25.07 -31.55 15.50
CA SER A 232 -26.46 -31.71 15.09
C SER A 232 -26.66 -33.09 14.47
N LEU A 233 -27.45 -33.94 15.14
CA LEU A 233 -27.95 -35.17 14.54
C LEU A 233 -29.25 -34.84 13.80
N THR A 234 -29.29 -35.15 12.50
CA THR A 234 -30.52 -35.04 11.70
C THR A 234 -31.06 -36.44 11.46
N ASP A 235 -32.17 -36.80 12.09
CA ASP A 235 -32.90 -38.03 11.77
C ASP A 235 -33.60 -37.89 10.41
N THR A 236 -33.98 -39.02 9.80
CA THR A 236 -34.77 -39.18 8.57
C THR A 236 -36.06 -38.34 8.50
N ALA A 237 -36.54 -37.80 9.63
CA ALA A 237 -37.67 -36.89 9.74
C ALA A 237 -37.28 -35.39 9.90
N GLU A 238 -36.04 -35.00 9.57
CA GLU A 238 -35.47 -33.65 9.68
C GLU A 238 -35.47 -33.03 11.09
N LYS A 239 -35.66 -33.84 12.13
CA LYS A 239 -35.58 -33.37 13.52
C LYS A 239 -34.10 -33.21 13.88
N ARG A 240 -33.67 -31.96 14.10
CA ARG A 240 -32.32 -31.63 14.58
C ARG A 240 -32.25 -31.79 16.09
N ARG A 241 -31.31 -32.59 16.56
CA ARG A 241 -30.91 -32.64 17.98
C ARG A 241 -29.46 -32.21 18.08
N SER A 242 -29.20 -31.08 18.73
CA SER A 242 -27.85 -30.63 19.05
C SER A 242 -27.38 -31.23 20.38
N VAL A 243 -26.13 -31.69 20.42
CA VAL A 243 -25.46 -32.14 21.66
C VAL A 243 -24.18 -31.32 21.80
N GLY A 244 -24.09 -30.55 22.89
CA GLY A 244 -22.87 -29.82 23.26
C GLY A 244 -21.88 -30.73 23.97
N PHE A 245 -20.61 -30.71 23.57
CA PHE A 245 -19.57 -31.54 24.21
C PHE A 245 -19.06 -31.00 25.55
N SER A 246 -19.31 -29.73 25.86
CA SER A 246 -19.05 -29.14 27.18
C SER A 246 -19.88 -29.77 28.30
N ASP A 247 -21.03 -30.34 27.97
CA ASP A 247 -21.94 -31.03 28.90
C ASP A 247 -21.59 -32.52 29.12
N VAL A 248 -20.65 -33.08 28.35
CA VAL A 248 -20.27 -34.50 28.45
C VAL A 248 -19.15 -34.66 29.47
N GLN A 249 -19.46 -34.61 30.77
CA GLN A 249 -18.50 -35.05 31.79
C GLN A 249 -18.45 -36.59 31.82
N ALA A 250 -17.26 -37.16 31.58
CA ALA A 250 -16.99 -38.55 31.93
C ALA A 250 -17.07 -38.68 33.46
N THR A 251 -18.24 -39.05 33.95
CA THR A 251 -18.62 -38.98 35.37
C THR A 251 -18.16 -40.23 36.11
N ASP A 252 -16.98 -40.15 36.72
CA ASP A 252 -16.70 -40.82 37.99
C ASP A 252 -16.64 -39.70 39.05
N SER A 253 -17.47 -39.79 40.09
CA SER A 253 -17.54 -38.84 41.21
C SER A 253 -16.23 -38.63 41.99
N GLU A 254 -15.20 -39.44 41.74
CA GLU A 254 -13.88 -39.35 42.37
C GLU A 254 -12.76 -38.95 41.39
N HIS A 255 -12.98 -39.03 40.06
CA HIS A 255 -11.95 -38.78 39.05
C HIS A 255 -12.50 -37.94 37.89
N ASN A 256 -12.30 -36.63 37.94
CA ASN A 256 -12.58 -35.71 36.84
C ASN A 256 -11.52 -35.86 35.73
N TRP A 257 -11.62 -36.92 34.92
CA TRP A 257 -10.71 -37.15 33.79
C TRP A 257 -11.02 -36.22 32.61
N PRO A 258 -9.99 -35.79 31.88
CA PRO A 258 -10.18 -35.00 30.69
C PRO A 258 -10.93 -35.76 29.60
N VAL A 259 -11.79 -35.03 28.90
CA VAL A 259 -12.58 -35.53 27.80
C VAL A 259 -11.79 -35.33 26.51
N LYS A 260 -11.54 -36.43 25.79
CA LYS A 260 -10.77 -36.43 24.54
C LYS A 260 -11.52 -37.19 23.46
N PHE A 261 -11.67 -36.59 22.28
CA PHE A 261 -12.30 -37.22 21.11
C PHE A 261 -11.55 -36.88 19.84
N ASN A 262 -11.63 -37.77 18.86
CA ASN A 262 -11.11 -37.57 17.53
C ASN A 262 -12.20 -37.91 16.52
N PHE A 263 -12.39 -37.04 15.53
CA PHE A 263 -13.37 -37.26 14.47
C PHE A 263 -12.78 -36.91 13.12
N LYS A 264 -12.96 -37.82 12.16
CA LYS A 264 -12.67 -37.61 10.76
C LYS A 264 -13.92 -37.10 10.06
N LEU A 265 -13.78 -36.02 9.30
CA LEU A 265 -14.85 -35.36 8.58
C LEU A 265 -14.54 -35.29 7.10
N THR A 266 -15.57 -35.31 6.27
CA THR A 266 -15.47 -35.07 4.83
C THR A 266 -16.28 -33.85 4.43
N GLY A 267 -15.76 -33.05 3.50
CA GLY A 267 -16.43 -31.85 2.99
C GLY A 267 -17.48 -32.21 1.94
N LYS A 268 -18.68 -31.65 2.09
CA LYS A 268 -19.77 -31.71 1.11
C LYS A 268 -20.11 -30.31 0.63
N ASP A 269 -20.14 -30.14 -0.70
CA ASP A 269 -20.57 -28.90 -1.33
C ASP A 269 -22.09 -28.77 -1.22
N VAL A 270 -22.57 -27.66 -0.63
CA VAL A 270 -23.99 -27.38 -0.45
C VAL A 270 -24.70 -27.10 -1.80
N VAL A 271 -23.98 -26.65 -2.82
CA VAL A 271 -24.54 -26.30 -4.14
C VAL A 271 -24.67 -27.52 -5.04
N SER A 272 -23.82 -28.54 -4.85
CA SER A 272 -23.89 -29.79 -5.59
C SER A 272 -24.81 -30.79 -4.89
N THR A 273 -25.87 -31.23 -5.56
CA THR A 273 -26.73 -32.34 -5.06
C THR A 273 -26.06 -33.70 -5.17
N SER A 274 -24.92 -33.79 -5.86
CA SER A 274 -24.08 -34.99 -5.84
C SER A 274 -22.97 -34.76 -4.81
N PRO A 275 -22.96 -35.48 -3.67
CA PRO A 275 -21.69 -35.62 -2.95
C PRO A 275 -20.66 -36.11 -3.96
N VAL A 276 -19.42 -35.61 -3.94
CA VAL A 276 -18.33 -36.25 -4.70
C VAL A 276 -18.45 -37.74 -4.42
N SER A 277 -18.85 -38.52 -5.43
CA SER A 277 -19.55 -39.78 -5.18
C SER A 277 -18.62 -40.77 -4.45
N LYS A 278 -19.15 -41.75 -3.70
CA LYS A 278 -18.32 -42.80 -3.09
C LYS A 278 -17.47 -43.57 -4.12
N GLU A 279 -17.77 -43.46 -5.42
CA GLU A 279 -17.14 -44.19 -6.51
C GLU A 279 -16.08 -43.39 -7.31
N ASP A 280 -15.99 -42.06 -7.14
CA ASP A 280 -14.94 -41.23 -7.76
C ASP A 280 -13.62 -41.24 -6.97
N ALA A 281 -13.25 -42.39 -6.41
CA ALA A 281 -12.16 -42.63 -5.45
C ALA A 281 -10.72 -42.45 -6.02
N GLY A 282 -10.53 -41.51 -6.94
CA GLY A 282 -9.25 -41.16 -7.55
C GLY A 282 -8.58 -39.93 -6.96
N THR A 283 -9.25 -38.78 -6.86
CA THR A 283 -8.67 -37.50 -6.41
C THR A 283 -9.78 -36.47 -6.25
N SER A 284 -10.05 -35.92 -5.04
CA SER A 284 -10.68 -34.57 -4.79
C SER A 284 -11.54 -34.39 -3.53
N LYS A 285 -11.70 -35.38 -2.64
CA LYS A 285 -12.49 -35.17 -1.39
C LYS A 285 -11.70 -34.39 -0.35
N PHE A 286 -12.30 -33.34 0.19
CA PHE A 286 -11.76 -32.63 1.35
C PHE A 286 -11.94 -33.49 2.60
N GLU A 287 -10.86 -33.76 3.34
CA GLU A 287 -10.90 -34.56 4.57
C GLU A 287 -10.05 -33.93 5.67
N VAL A 288 -10.65 -33.74 6.84
CA VAL A 288 -10.00 -33.20 8.03
C VAL A 288 -10.25 -34.09 9.22
N GLU A 289 -9.30 -34.06 10.14
CA GLU A 289 -9.38 -34.73 11.43
C GLU A 289 -9.38 -33.65 12.51
N ILE A 290 -10.29 -33.75 13.46
CA ILE A 290 -10.41 -32.81 14.56
C ILE A 290 -10.23 -33.56 15.87
N ASP A 291 -9.22 -33.14 16.62
CA ASP A 291 -8.91 -33.61 17.96
C ASP A 291 -9.44 -32.62 18.98
N TYR A 292 -10.37 -33.08 19.83
CA TYR A 292 -10.81 -32.37 21.02
C TYR A 292 -10.06 -32.87 22.26
N ASP A 293 -9.57 -31.96 23.09
CA ASP A 293 -8.93 -32.26 24.36
C ASP A 293 -9.26 -31.17 25.39
N SER A 294 -10.06 -31.51 26.40
CA SER A 294 -10.53 -30.55 27.40
C SER A 294 -9.42 -29.93 28.27
N ASP A 295 -8.23 -30.53 28.28
CA ASP A 295 -7.07 -30.04 29.05
C ASP A 295 -6.20 -29.04 28.30
N ARG A 296 -6.38 -28.88 26.99
CA ARG A 296 -5.58 -27.95 26.19
C ARG A 296 -6.14 -26.54 26.30
N GLU A 297 -5.24 -25.55 26.34
CA GLU A 297 -5.61 -24.13 26.24
C GLU A 297 -6.43 -23.87 24.97
N ASN A 298 -6.02 -24.48 23.85
CA ASN A 298 -6.84 -24.60 22.65
C ASN A 298 -7.44 -26.01 22.58
N ARG A 299 -8.71 -26.14 22.96
CA ARG A 299 -9.39 -27.44 23.09
C ARG A 299 -9.48 -28.22 21.79
N PHE A 300 -9.27 -27.57 20.64
CA PHE A 300 -9.33 -28.19 19.32
C PHE A 300 -7.98 -28.12 18.62
N ALA A 301 -7.54 -29.24 18.05
CA ALA A 301 -6.52 -29.28 17.02
C ALA A 301 -7.15 -29.83 15.75
N VAL A 302 -6.90 -29.16 14.62
CA VAL A 302 -7.34 -29.63 13.31
C VAL A 302 -6.12 -30.12 12.56
N SER A 303 -6.28 -31.24 11.85
CA SER A 303 -5.28 -31.83 10.96
C SER A 303 -5.90 -32.02 9.57
N LEU A 304 -5.29 -31.41 8.55
CA LEU A 304 -5.67 -31.68 7.16
C LEU A 304 -5.14 -33.06 6.75
N THR A 305 -6.04 -33.97 6.41
CA THR A 305 -5.69 -35.32 5.92
C THR A 305 -5.68 -35.38 4.41
N GLN A 306 -6.62 -34.68 3.75
CA GLN A 306 -6.68 -34.56 2.29
C GLN A 306 -7.26 -33.21 1.89
N ALA A 307 -6.53 -32.48 1.04
CA ALA A 307 -7.08 -31.28 0.40
C ALA A 307 -8.18 -31.66 -0.59
N GLY A 308 -9.22 -30.83 -0.68
CA GLY A 308 -10.33 -31.00 -1.61
C GLY A 308 -10.15 -30.18 -2.88
N SER A 309 -10.88 -30.53 -3.93
CA SER A 309 -10.97 -29.73 -5.15
C SER A 309 -12.35 -29.84 -5.80
N GLY A 310 -12.76 -28.81 -6.55
CA GLY A 310 -14.05 -28.82 -7.27
C GLY A 310 -15.26 -28.38 -6.44
N TYR A 311 -15.02 -27.66 -5.34
CA TYR A 311 -16.07 -27.10 -4.49
C TYR A 311 -16.49 -25.71 -4.99
N TYR A 312 -17.78 -25.48 -5.23
CA TYR A 312 -18.31 -24.21 -5.74
C TYR A 312 -19.01 -23.37 -4.67
N GLY A 313 -19.56 -24.03 -3.65
CA GLY A 313 -20.35 -23.40 -2.62
C GLY A 313 -19.77 -23.52 -1.21
N PRO A 314 -20.48 -22.99 -0.20
CA PRO A 314 -20.20 -23.28 1.19
C PRO A 314 -20.08 -24.79 1.41
N ILE A 315 -19.11 -25.18 2.22
CA ILE A 315 -18.81 -26.58 2.49
C ILE A 315 -19.33 -26.88 3.89
N THR A 316 -20.22 -27.86 3.99
CA THR A 316 -20.57 -28.46 5.27
C THR A 316 -19.69 -29.67 5.52
N LEU A 317 -19.39 -29.92 6.79
CA LEU A 317 -18.66 -31.11 7.20
C LEU A 317 -19.63 -32.21 7.64
N GLU A 318 -19.40 -33.42 7.15
CA GLU A 318 -20.13 -34.62 7.54
C GLU A 318 -19.18 -35.66 8.15
N ALA A 319 -19.68 -36.45 9.11
CA ALA A 319 -18.91 -37.54 9.69
C ALA A 319 -18.46 -38.55 8.62
N PHE A 320 -17.20 -38.96 8.68
CA PHE A 320 -16.64 -39.93 7.75
C PHE A 320 -17.30 -41.30 7.92
N ASP A 321 -17.85 -41.82 6.82
CA ASP A 321 -18.41 -43.18 6.72
C ASP A 321 -19.53 -43.51 7.74
N SER A 322 -20.41 -42.55 8.05
CA SER A 322 -21.59 -42.82 8.88
C SER A 322 -22.84 -43.14 8.04
N GLU A 323 -23.61 -44.15 8.46
CA GLU A 323 -24.94 -44.44 7.88
C GLU A 323 -25.99 -43.37 8.26
N VAL A 324 -25.69 -42.55 9.27
CA VAL A 324 -26.51 -41.44 9.75
C VAL A 324 -25.84 -40.12 9.33
N ALA A 325 -26.58 -39.20 8.72
CA ALA A 325 -26.08 -37.88 8.38
C ALA A 325 -25.82 -37.05 9.65
N VAL A 326 -24.55 -36.90 10.02
CA VAL A 326 -24.10 -36.04 11.11
C VAL A 326 -23.48 -34.81 10.47
N THR A 327 -24.14 -33.64 10.60
CA THR A 327 -23.58 -32.37 10.12
C THR A 327 -23.02 -31.57 11.29
N ILE A 328 -21.92 -30.88 11.03
CA ILE A 328 -21.36 -29.93 11.98
C ILE A 328 -21.45 -28.55 11.36
N ASP A 329 -22.40 -27.76 11.86
CA ASP A 329 -22.77 -26.47 11.26
C ASP A 329 -21.81 -25.32 11.68
N GLU A 330 -20.89 -25.59 12.61
CA GLU A 330 -20.00 -24.60 13.24
C GLU A 330 -18.64 -24.47 12.55
N PHE A 331 -18.35 -25.36 11.60
CA PHE A 331 -17.15 -25.29 10.78
C PHE A 331 -17.51 -24.79 9.39
N TYR A 332 -16.68 -23.89 8.89
CA TYR A 332 -16.78 -23.43 7.51
C TYR A 332 -15.43 -23.65 6.82
N ALA A 333 -15.45 -24.34 5.68
CA ALA A 333 -14.25 -24.50 4.88
C ALA A 333 -14.11 -23.37 3.87
N SER A 334 -12.87 -22.96 3.62
CA SER A 334 -12.57 -21.89 2.68
C SER A 334 -12.28 -22.47 1.31
N VAL A 335 -13.05 -22.01 0.33
CA VAL A 335 -12.92 -22.41 -1.07
C VAL A 335 -12.01 -21.42 -1.79
N ALA A 336 -10.99 -21.93 -2.46
CA ALA A 336 -10.07 -21.13 -3.24
C ALA A 336 -10.81 -20.26 -4.29
N PRO A 337 -10.26 -19.11 -4.69
CA PRO A 337 -10.82 -18.29 -5.75
C PRO A 337 -11.07 -19.07 -7.05
N ALA A 338 -11.94 -18.54 -7.92
CA ALA A 338 -12.28 -19.18 -9.20
C ALA A 338 -11.09 -19.35 -10.17
N GLY A 339 -9.99 -18.61 -9.98
CA GLY A 339 -8.72 -18.83 -10.69
C GLY A 339 -7.74 -19.74 -9.93
N GLY A 340 -8.02 -20.06 -8.68
CA GLY A 340 -7.11 -20.73 -7.75
C GLY A 340 -6.21 -19.77 -6.98
N HIS A 341 -5.56 -20.30 -5.93
CA HIS A 341 -4.60 -19.54 -5.13
C HIS A 341 -3.37 -19.14 -5.98
N GLY A 342 -3.08 -17.84 -6.00
CA GLY A 342 -1.97 -17.25 -6.75
C GLY A 342 -2.28 -16.87 -8.20
N ALA A 343 -3.51 -17.09 -8.68
CA ALA A 343 -3.90 -16.69 -10.04
C ALA A 343 -4.08 -15.18 -10.20
N ASP A 344 -4.65 -14.53 -9.18
CA ASP A 344 -4.79 -13.09 -9.07
C ASP A 344 -4.47 -12.66 -7.64
N ILE A 345 -3.18 -12.45 -7.40
CA ILE A 345 -2.63 -12.25 -6.06
C ILE A 345 -3.11 -10.92 -5.47
N ALA A 346 -3.21 -9.88 -6.29
CA ALA A 346 -3.65 -8.57 -5.85
C ALA A 346 -5.12 -8.58 -5.39
N LYS A 347 -5.98 -9.32 -6.09
CA LYS A 347 -7.36 -9.54 -5.65
C LYS A 347 -7.45 -10.46 -4.44
N GLU A 348 -6.70 -11.57 -4.44
CA GLU A 348 -6.72 -12.57 -3.38
C GLU A 348 -6.25 -12.01 -2.02
N LEU A 349 -5.21 -11.17 -2.03
CA LEU A 349 -4.69 -10.48 -0.84
C LEU A 349 -5.39 -9.13 -0.58
N SER A 350 -6.39 -8.78 -1.39
CA SER A 350 -7.22 -7.57 -1.25
C SER A 350 -6.41 -6.28 -1.19
N ALA A 351 -5.52 -6.07 -2.17
CA ALA A 351 -4.78 -4.83 -2.31
C ALA A 351 -5.75 -3.65 -2.46
N ASP A 352 -5.70 -2.69 -1.54
CA ASP A 352 -6.56 -1.50 -1.47
C ASP A 352 -5.75 -0.19 -1.55
N ALA A 353 -4.45 -0.28 -1.82
CA ALA A 353 -3.54 0.86 -1.81
C ALA A 353 -2.56 0.85 -2.99
N VAL A 354 -2.13 2.05 -3.38
CA VAL A 354 -1.13 2.29 -4.42
C VAL A 354 -0.01 3.16 -3.86
N MET A 355 1.24 2.76 -4.11
CA MET A 355 2.42 3.58 -3.84
C MET A 355 2.95 4.20 -5.13
N LEU A 356 3.18 5.51 -5.09
CA LEU A 356 3.92 6.25 -6.11
C LEU A 356 5.30 6.58 -5.54
N ASN A 357 6.33 6.04 -6.17
CA ASN A 357 7.73 6.31 -5.88
C ASN A 357 8.27 7.26 -6.95
N ILE A 358 8.54 8.50 -6.53
CA ILE A 358 9.11 9.54 -7.38
C ILE A 358 10.53 9.79 -6.92
N LYS A 359 11.49 9.47 -7.79
CA LYS A 359 12.90 9.62 -7.51
C LYS A 359 13.30 11.06 -7.79
N VAL A 360 13.82 11.73 -6.77
CA VAL A 360 14.42 13.05 -6.91
C VAL A 360 15.91 12.87 -7.06
N VAL A 361 16.39 13.02 -8.29
CA VAL A 361 17.82 12.91 -8.64
C VAL A 361 18.32 14.27 -9.10
N PRO A 362 19.50 14.71 -8.66
CA PRO A 362 20.18 15.83 -9.30
C PRO A 362 20.43 15.52 -10.78
N ASP A 363 20.05 16.41 -11.69
CA ASP A 363 20.41 16.30 -13.10
C ASP A 363 21.96 16.31 -13.24
N PRO A 364 22.58 15.34 -13.94
CA PRO A 364 24.01 15.38 -14.24
C PRO A 364 24.45 16.59 -15.09
N ASP A 365 23.53 17.32 -15.73
CA ASP A 365 23.83 18.61 -16.36
C ASP A 365 23.88 19.75 -15.30
N GLU A 366 25.05 20.41 -15.20
CA GLU A 366 25.49 21.31 -14.09
C GLU A 366 24.55 22.47 -13.72
N ALA A 367 23.55 22.82 -14.55
CA ALA A 367 22.70 23.99 -14.37
C ALA A 367 21.52 23.77 -13.39
N HIS A 368 21.10 22.52 -13.16
CA HIS A 368 19.93 22.20 -12.32
C HIS A 368 20.33 21.50 -11.00
N THR A 369 21.56 20.98 -10.92
CA THR A 369 22.11 20.20 -9.80
C THR A 369 22.21 21.00 -8.48
N LYS A 370 22.12 22.34 -8.53
CA LYS A 370 22.40 23.21 -7.37
C LYS A 370 21.17 23.82 -6.68
N LEU A 371 19.96 23.63 -7.22
CA LEU A 371 18.72 23.88 -6.47
C LEU A 371 18.55 22.91 -5.28
N MET A 372 19.44 21.92 -5.18
CA MET A 372 19.46 20.89 -4.14
C MET A 372 20.31 21.30 -2.92
N LYS A 373 21.05 22.42 -2.99
CA LYS A 373 22.01 22.82 -1.98
C LYS A 373 21.37 23.69 -0.90
N GLY A 374 21.05 23.09 0.25
CA GLY A 374 20.56 23.82 1.42
C GLY A 374 19.13 24.36 1.29
N THR A 375 18.44 24.01 0.21
CA THR A 375 17.04 24.35 -0.02
C THR A 375 16.17 23.72 1.05
N GLN A 376 15.33 24.55 1.65
CA GLN A 376 14.33 24.17 2.64
C GLN A 376 13.01 23.91 1.95
N PHE A 377 12.33 22.84 2.36
CA PHE A 377 10.95 22.58 1.99
C PHE A 377 10.20 22.01 3.19
N ASN A 378 8.91 22.30 3.28
CA ASN A 378 8.03 21.79 4.31
C ASN A 378 6.66 21.37 3.75
N LEU A 379 6.45 21.52 2.45
CA LEU A 379 5.25 21.06 1.74
C LEU A 379 5.67 20.13 0.60
N SER A 380 5.06 18.95 0.54
CA SER A 380 5.18 18.01 -0.57
C SER A 380 3.82 17.72 -1.18
N MET A 381 3.74 17.76 -2.50
CA MET A 381 2.47 17.59 -3.22
C MET A 381 2.59 16.61 -4.36
N LEU A 382 1.47 15.94 -4.67
CA LEU A 382 1.28 15.22 -5.92
C LEU A 382 0.48 16.11 -6.86
N VAL A 383 1.09 16.49 -7.97
CA VAL A 383 0.54 17.44 -8.95
C VAL A 383 0.28 16.73 -10.27
N GLU A 384 -0.89 16.96 -10.84
CA GLU A 384 -1.27 16.48 -12.16
C GLU A 384 -1.15 17.60 -13.21
N ASN A 385 -0.54 17.26 -14.35
CA ASN A 385 -0.53 18.05 -15.57
C ASN A 385 -0.07 19.52 -15.41
N PRO A 386 1.16 19.79 -14.94
CA PRO A 386 1.81 21.08 -15.17
C PRO A 386 1.90 21.37 -16.66
N ILE A 387 1.80 22.64 -17.06
CA ILE A 387 2.02 23.07 -18.44
C ILE A 387 3.51 23.39 -18.63
N ASP A 388 4.13 22.80 -19.64
CA ASP A 388 5.50 23.12 -20.05
C ASP A 388 5.51 24.46 -20.79
N THR A 389 6.25 25.46 -20.30
CA THR A 389 6.28 26.79 -20.93
C THR A 389 6.89 26.80 -22.32
N LEU A 390 7.77 25.84 -22.66
CA LEU A 390 8.34 25.75 -23.99
C LEU A 390 7.34 25.26 -25.03
N THR A 391 6.35 24.46 -24.63
CA THR A 391 5.40 23.82 -25.56
C THR A 391 3.98 24.38 -25.46
N GLY A 392 3.62 24.96 -24.31
CA GLY A 392 2.25 25.37 -24.00
C GLY A 392 1.28 24.19 -23.80
N LEU A 393 1.78 22.97 -23.63
CA LEU A 393 1.01 21.73 -23.46
C LEU A 393 1.33 21.08 -22.11
N PRO A 394 0.52 20.09 -21.65
CA PRO A 394 0.87 19.27 -20.49
C PRO A 394 2.30 18.72 -20.60
N GLY A 395 3.06 18.89 -19.52
CA GLY A 395 4.47 18.55 -19.49
C GLY A 395 4.69 17.04 -19.45
N HIS A 396 5.65 16.56 -20.23
CA HIS A 396 6.05 15.14 -20.23
C HIS A 396 7.53 14.92 -19.92
N ARG A 397 8.25 15.93 -19.45
CA ARG A 397 9.66 15.85 -19.02
C ARG A 397 9.80 16.24 -17.55
N ASP A 398 10.94 15.96 -16.94
CA ASP A 398 11.24 16.46 -15.60
C ASP A 398 11.40 17.98 -15.59
N PHE A 399 10.99 18.63 -14.49
CA PHE A 399 11.08 20.07 -14.26
C PHE A 399 11.81 20.37 -12.95
N TYR A 400 13.13 20.26 -12.97
CA TYR A 400 13.96 20.40 -11.77
C TYR A 400 13.83 21.77 -11.08
N VAL A 401 13.45 22.82 -11.83
CA VAL A 401 13.21 24.15 -11.30
C VAL A 401 11.76 24.53 -11.59
N ALA A 402 10.97 24.60 -10.52
CA ALA A 402 9.61 25.08 -10.60
C ALA A 402 9.47 26.53 -10.13
N CYS A 403 10.35 27.06 -9.29
CA CYS A 403 10.26 28.44 -8.79
C CYS A 403 10.70 29.50 -9.81
N HIS A 404 10.65 30.78 -9.41
CA HIS A 404 11.17 31.88 -10.21
C HIS A 404 12.71 31.88 -10.20
N LYS A 405 13.31 32.36 -11.30
CA LYS A 405 14.76 32.50 -11.46
C LYS A 405 15.11 33.92 -11.92
N ALA A 406 16.12 34.49 -11.31
CA ALA A 406 16.73 35.75 -11.75
C ALA A 406 18.25 35.64 -11.72
N GLN A 407 18.92 36.33 -12.63
CA GLN A 407 20.37 36.48 -12.64
C GLN A 407 20.75 37.85 -12.07
N MET A 408 21.58 37.85 -11.04
CA MET A 408 22.11 39.04 -10.39
C MET A 408 23.21 39.69 -11.24
N ASP A 409 23.50 40.96 -11.00
CA ASP A 409 24.60 41.72 -11.65
C ASP A 409 26.01 41.20 -11.33
N SER A 410 26.15 40.51 -10.20
CA SER A 410 27.36 39.92 -9.66
C SER A 410 27.02 38.67 -8.85
N ASP A 411 28.02 37.93 -8.37
CA ASP A 411 27.77 36.69 -7.64
C ASP A 411 26.86 36.96 -6.42
N ALA A 412 25.80 36.16 -6.35
CA ALA A 412 24.80 36.07 -5.31
C ALA A 412 25.49 35.63 -4.00
N PRO A 413 25.57 36.51 -2.99
CA PRO A 413 26.23 36.17 -1.75
C PRO A 413 25.40 35.19 -0.93
N SER A 414 26.07 34.34 -0.14
CA SER A 414 25.43 33.23 0.59
C SER A 414 24.41 33.68 1.64
N TRP A 415 24.48 34.92 2.13
CA TRP A 415 23.50 35.48 3.08
C TRP A 415 22.15 35.76 2.43
N MET A 416 22.03 35.72 1.10
CA MET A 416 20.73 35.95 0.44
C MET A 416 19.73 34.83 0.69
N LEU A 417 20.18 33.63 1.12
CA LEU A 417 19.32 32.52 1.51
C LEU A 417 18.49 32.91 2.74
N GLU A 418 17.27 33.47 2.55
CA GLU A 418 16.25 33.83 3.56
C GLU A 418 15.16 34.73 2.92
N ASN A 419 14.17 35.23 3.69
CA ASN A 419 13.24 36.27 3.25
C ASN A 419 13.99 37.58 2.94
N LYS A 420 13.61 38.24 1.84
CA LYS A 420 14.21 39.46 1.30
C LYS A 420 13.14 40.37 0.72
N PHE A 421 13.46 41.65 0.56
CA PHE A 421 12.56 42.63 -0.04
C PHE A 421 13.15 43.15 -1.35
N LEU A 422 12.32 43.24 -2.37
CA LEU A 422 12.64 43.98 -3.59
C LEU A 422 12.46 45.47 -3.35
N ASP A 423 13.29 46.30 -3.99
CA ASP A 423 13.05 47.75 -4.06
C ASP A 423 11.68 47.98 -4.76
N GLY A 424 10.69 48.38 -3.97
CA GLY A 424 9.25 48.32 -4.33
C GLY A 424 8.34 47.69 -3.27
N GLY A 425 8.91 46.99 -2.28
CA GLY A 425 8.19 46.49 -1.10
C GLY A 425 7.65 45.05 -1.22
N THR A 426 7.83 44.39 -2.36
CA THR A 426 7.49 42.97 -2.54
C THR A 426 8.45 42.09 -1.75
N GLU A 427 7.91 41.21 -0.91
CA GLU A 427 8.69 40.21 -0.19
C GLU A 427 8.88 38.96 -1.05
N VAL A 428 10.09 38.43 -1.05
CA VAL A 428 10.47 37.20 -1.75
C VAL A 428 11.30 36.35 -0.82
N LYS A 429 11.14 35.03 -0.88
CA LYS A 429 12.05 34.09 -0.21
C LYS A 429 12.99 33.50 -1.23
N VAL A 430 14.29 33.72 -1.02
CA VAL A 430 15.33 33.07 -1.83
C VAL A 430 15.52 31.65 -1.31
N VAL A 431 15.31 30.67 -2.18
CA VAL A 431 15.36 29.24 -1.84
C VAL A 431 16.69 28.60 -2.22
N ALA A 432 17.39 29.14 -3.23
CA ALA A 432 18.72 28.69 -3.63
C ALA A 432 19.49 29.81 -4.36
N VAL A 433 20.83 29.72 -4.33
CA VAL A 433 21.74 30.59 -5.09
C VAL A 433 22.85 29.76 -5.74
N ASP A 434 23.20 30.08 -6.98
CA ASP A 434 24.36 29.52 -7.69
C ASP A 434 25.07 30.57 -8.54
N GLY A 435 26.27 30.97 -8.13
CA GLY A 435 27.03 32.01 -8.82
C GLY A 435 26.20 33.28 -8.90
N ARG A 436 25.71 33.65 -10.08
CA ARG A 436 24.83 34.81 -10.28
C ARG A 436 23.34 34.46 -10.30
N ASP A 437 23.00 33.18 -10.40
CA ASP A 437 21.62 32.74 -10.50
C ASP A 437 21.00 32.63 -9.10
N THR A 438 19.84 33.25 -8.92
CA THR A 438 19.07 33.27 -7.68
C THR A 438 17.69 32.71 -7.96
N TYR A 439 17.27 31.77 -7.12
CA TYR A 439 15.98 31.10 -7.20
C TYR A 439 15.12 31.53 -6.02
N PHE A 440 13.87 31.91 -6.29
CA PHE A 440 13.02 32.49 -5.26
C PHE A 440 11.53 32.18 -5.48
N ILE A 441 10.78 32.30 -4.39
CA ILE A 441 9.32 32.17 -4.34
C ILE A 441 8.71 33.41 -3.70
N PHE A 442 7.42 33.62 -3.90
CA PHE A 442 6.65 34.62 -3.17
C PHE A 442 6.04 33.95 -1.93
N PRO A 443 6.47 34.30 -0.71
CA PRO A 443 6.02 33.62 0.49
C PRO A 443 4.62 34.08 0.94
N ASN A 444 4.17 35.28 0.55
CA ASN A 444 2.92 35.83 1.04
C ASN A 444 1.73 35.43 0.18
N TYR A 445 0.63 35.05 0.82
CA TYR A 445 -0.59 34.67 0.12
C TYR A 445 -1.12 35.82 -0.77
N GLY A 446 -1.53 35.49 -1.99
CA GLY A 446 -2.07 36.44 -2.98
C GLY A 446 -1.03 37.12 -3.87
N ASP A 447 0.27 36.88 -3.64
CA ASP A 447 1.37 37.39 -4.46
C ASP A 447 1.66 36.55 -5.73
N ALA A 448 0.77 35.63 -6.11
CA ALA A 448 0.94 34.76 -7.28
C ALA A 448 1.13 35.55 -8.60
N TYR A 449 0.61 36.77 -8.64
CA TYR A 449 0.72 37.70 -9.78
C TYR A 449 1.75 38.80 -9.58
N SER A 450 2.45 38.82 -8.44
CA SER A 450 3.55 39.75 -8.20
C SER A 450 4.65 39.48 -9.22
N SER A 451 5.20 40.57 -9.78
CA SER A 451 6.18 40.48 -10.86
C SER A 451 7.52 41.04 -10.41
N VAL A 452 8.58 40.42 -10.90
CA VAL A 452 9.96 40.88 -10.74
C VAL A 452 10.44 41.39 -12.10
N SER A 453 11.16 42.51 -12.09
CA SER A 453 11.67 43.17 -13.30
C SER A 453 13.17 43.37 -13.24
N ASP A 454 13.79 43.42 -14.42
CA ASP A 454 15.20 43.78 -14.57
C ASP A 454 15.49 45.14 -13.92
N GLY A 455 16.61 45.25 -13.22
CA GLY A 455 17.05 46.47 -12.54
C GLY A 455 16.51 46.67 -11.12
N GLN A 456 15.59 45.83 -10.63
CA GLN A 456 15.23 45.82 -9.20
C GLN A 456 16.39 45.31 -8.34
N THR A 457 16.41 45.69 -7.06
CA THR A 457 17.47 45.30 -6.12
C THR A 457 16.91 44.42 -5.02
N PHE A 458 17.62 43.33 -4.70
CA PHE A 458 17.40 42.54 -3.49
C PHE A 458 18.04 43.24 -2.30
N ASN A 459 17.21 43.65 -1.33
CA ASN A 459 17.64 44.36 -0.15
C ASN A 459 17.45 43.50 1.11
N ASN A 460 18.42 43.58 2.03
CA ASN A 460 18.35 42.89 3.32
C ASN A 460 17.36 43.54 4.31
N THR A 461 16.92 44.77 4.05
CA THR A 461 15.92 45.47 4.86
C THR A 461 15.03 46.29 3.94
N SER A 462 13.72 46.21 4.12
CA SER A 462 12.74 46.90 3.29
C SER A 462 13.08 48.41 3.17
N GLY A 463 13.37 48.86 1.95
CA GLY A 463 13.64 50.26 1.63
C GLY A 463 15.02 50.82 2.01
N VAL A 464 16.01 49.98 2.36
CA VAL A 464 17.38 50.45 2.68
C VAL A 464 18.41 49.74 1.82
N ASN A 465 19.18 50.51 1.04
CA ASN A 465 20.29 49.99 0.24
C ASN A 465 21.52 49.71 1.13
N HIS A 466 21.98 48.48 1.15
CA HIS A 466 23.21 47.98 1.78
C HIS A 466 24.32 47.81 0.73
N PRO A 467 25.62 47.97 1.06
CA PRO A 467 26.73 47.78 0.12
C PRO A 467 26.80 46.39 -0.52
N ASP A 468 26.16 45.40 0.10
CA ASP A 468 26.13 44.02 -0.37
C ASP A 468 24.88 43.70 -1.20
N ASP A 469 23.92 44.62 -1.33
CA ASP A 469 22.72 44.38 -2.13
C ASP A 469 23.06 44.04 -3.59
N ARG A 470 22.15 43.31 -4.25
CA ARG A 470 22.35 42.82 -5.61
C ARG A 470 21.24 43.29 -6.51
N ALA A 471 21.62 43.91 -7.63
CA ALA A 471 20.67 44.27 -8.67
C ALA A 471 20.39 43.06 -9.57
N ILE A 472 19.15 42.96 -10.02
CA ILE A 472 18.72 41.94 -10.97
C ILE A 472 19.16 42.37 -12.36
N ALA A 473 20.08 41.62 -12.96
CA ALA A 473 20.51 41.83 -14.34
C ALA A 473 19.48 41.29 -15.34
N LYS A 474 18.81 40.17 -15.00
CA LYS A 474 17.82 39.53 -15.87
C LYS A 474 16.85 38.65 -15.10
N VAL A 475 15.56 38.75 -15.38
CA VAL A 475 14.52 37.81 -14.89
C VAL A 475 14.24 36.73 -15.94
N TYR A 476 13.96 35.51 -15.48
CA TYR A 476 13.57 34.37 -16.32
C TYR A 476 12.17 33.89 -15.94
N ASP A 477 11.39 33.52 -16.95
CA ASP A 477 10.11 32.86 -16.76
C ASP A 477 10.32 31.45 -16.17
N ARG A 478 9.31 30.95 -15.44
CA ARG A 478 9.28 29.58 -14.94
C ARG A 478 9.31 28.59 -16.12
N GLU A 479 9.89 27.42 -15.91
CA GLU A 479 9.81 26.33 -16.90
C GLU A 479 8.42 25.66 -16.93
N VAL A 480 7.61 25.93 -15.91
CA VAL A 480 6.27 25.37 -15.71
C VAL A 480 5.24 26.47 -15.42
N ILE A 481 4.03 26.27 -15.93
CA ILE A 481 2.82 27.01 -15.58
C ILE A 481 1.84 26.04 -14.91
N PHE A 482 1.27 26.44 -13.77
CA PHE A 482 0.33 25.62 -13.02
C PHE A 482 -1.14 25.91 -13.33
N SER A 483 -1.42 26.88 -14.22
CA SER A 483 -2.79 27.17 -14.63
C SER A 483 -3.41 25.94 -15.29
N GLY A 484 -4.44 25.36 -14.66
CA GLY A 484 -5.09 24.13 -15.12
C GLY A 484 -4.45 22.83 -14.62
N SER A 485 -3.38 22.91 -13.84
CA SER A 485 -2.87 21.78 -13.06
C SER A 485 -3.78 21.47 -11.88
N LYS A 486 -3.61 20.29 -11.29
CA LYS A 486 -4.37 19.87 -10.11
C LYS A 486 -3.47 19.36 -9.00
N VAL A 487 -3.71 19.80 -7.77
CA VAL A 487 -3.17 19.14 -6.57
C VAL A 487 -4.04 17.93 -6.24
N LEU A 488 -3.44 16.73 -6.27
CA LEU A 488 -4.11 15.48 -5.91
C LEU A 488 -3.87 15.10 -4.45
N MET A 489 -2.75 15.53 -3.89
CA MET A 489 -2.35 15.28 -2.50
C MET A 489 -1.39 16.36 -2.07
N ALA A 490 -1.47 16.78 -0.81
CA ALA A 490 -0.53 17.68 -0.17
C ALA A 490 -0.23 17.20 1.25
N GLU A 491 1.03 17.23 1.64
CA GLU A 491 1.50 16.93 2.99
C GLU A 491 2.38 18.09 3.46
N PHE A 492 1.94 18.76 4.52
CA PHE A 492 2.71 19.79 5.22
C PHE A 492 3.44 19.17 6.42
N LYS A 493 4.66 19.66 6.66
CA LYS A 493 5.52 19.30 7.79
C LYS A 493 5.76 20.55 8.62
N GLU A 494 5.60 20.44 9.94
CA GLU A 494 5.86 21.57 10.85
C GLU A 494 7.34 22.01 10.84
N GLU A 495 8.25 21.05 10.66
CA GLU A 495 9.68 21.33 10.58
C GLU A 495 10.17 21.37 9.14
N ASP A 496 10.97 22.38 8.83
CA ASP A 496 11.66 22.50 7.55
C ASP A 496 12.62 21.31 7.33
N VAL A 497 12.49 20.68 6.17
CA VAL A 497 13.41 19.65 5.70
C VAL A 497 14.49 20.31 4.85
N PHE A 498 15.75 20.06 5.22
CA PHE A 498 16.92 20.59 4.51
C PHE A 498 17.50 19.54 3.56
N ARG A 499 17.70 19.93 2.29
CA ARG A 499 18.36 19.07 1.29
C ARG A 499 19.88 19.21 1.32
N SER A 500 20.59 18.08 1.25
CA SER A 500 22.05 18.04 1.06
C SER A 500 22.46 17.88 -0.41
N GLU A 501 23.68 18.32 -0.74
CA GLU A 501 24.19 18.45 -2.12
C GLU A 501 24.21 17.11 -2.90
N ASP A 502 24.47 16.00 -2.21
CA ASP A 502 24.53 14.66 -2.79
C ASP A 502 23.30 13.79 -2.46
N GLN A 503 22.23 14.40 -1.93
CA GLN A 503 21.06 13.65 -1.49
C GLN A 503 20.22 13.17 -2.67
N VAL A 504 20.22 11.87 -2.89
CA VAL A 504 19.20 11.21 -3.69
C VAL A 504 18.01 10.90 -2.78
N GLU A 505 16.83 11.39 -3.14
CA GLU A 505 15.61 11.18 -2.36
C GLU A 505 14.61 10.36 -3.15
N ASN A 506 13.79 9.61 -2.41
CA ASN A 506 12.62 8.94 -2.94
C ASN A 506 11.41 9.50 -2.20
N LEU A 507 10.52 10.15 -2.94
CA LEU A 507 9.24 10.60 -2.42
C LEU A 507 8.21 9.51 -2.65
N ASN A 508 7.65 8.98 -1.55
CA ASN A 508 6.68 7.89 -1.57
C ASN A 508 5.31 8.42 -1.19
N PHE A 509 4.41 8.53 -2.16
CA PHE A 509 3.00 8.88 -1.92
C PHE A 509 2.19 7.58 -1.83
N ILE A 510 1.44 7.42 -0.75
CA ILE A 510 0.62 6.23 -0.50
C ILE A 510 -0.84 6.65 -0.50
N ILE A 511 -1.61 6.08 -1.44
CA ILE A 511 -3.03 6.38 -1.60
C ILE A 511 -3.80 5.09 -1.29
N ARG A 512 -4.76 5.19 -0.37
CA ARG A 512 -5.62 4.09 0.06
C ARG A 512 -7.06 4.36 -0.34
N PHE A 513 -7.77 3.33 -0.79
CA PHE A 513 -9.11 3.42 -1.39
C PHE A 513 -10.18 2.70 -0.58
#